data_AF-A0A931WPU5-F1
#
_entry.id   AF-A0A931WPU5-F1
#
_cell.length_a   1.000
_cell.length_b   1.000
_cell.length_c   1.000
_cell.angle_alpha   90.00
_cell.angle_beta   90.00
_cell.angle_gamma   90.00
#
_symmetry.space_group_name_H-M   'P 1'
#
loop_
_entity.id
_entity.type
_entity.pdbx_description
1 polymer ?
#
loop_
_entity_poly.entity_id
_entity_poly.type
_entity_poly.pdbx_seq_one_letter_code
_entity_poly.pdbx_strand_id
1 'polypeptide(L)'
;MYKYLQVFKISFQQEFAYRLNFIMWRLRNVMQIFLVFFLWSTIFSDNQKEFFGYNRDKILTYVFGILILRALVLSARIKKY
;
A
#
# COMPACT_ATOMS: atom_id res chain seq x y z
N MET A 1 36.53 -24.89 2.76
CA MET A 1 35.69 -24.28 1.69
C MET A 1 34.19 -24.36 1.99
N TYR A 2 33.68 -25.45 2.59
CA TYR A 2 32.26 -25.59 2.99
C TYR A 2 31.75 -24.49 3.94
N LYS A 3 32.55 -24.09 4.95
CA LYS A 3 32.20 -23.03 5.91
C LYS A 3 31.93 -21.66 5.26
N TYR A 4 32.75 -21.25 4.28
CA TYR A 4 32.60 -19.96 3.62
C TYR A 4 31.38 -19.92 2.68
N LEU A 5 31.09 -21.02 1.99
CA LEU A 5 29.87 -21.17 1.20
C LEU A 5 28.61 -21.11 2.06
N GLN A 6 28.67 -21.65 3.29
CA GLN A 6 27.56 -21.63 4.23
C GLN A 6 27.31 -20.21 4.75
N VAL A 7 28.36 -19.46 5.09
CA VAL A 7 28.27 -18.03 5.48
C VAL A 7 27.71 -17.20 4.33
N PHE A 8 28.19 -17.40 3.09
CA PHE A 8 27.66 -16.72 1.91
C PHE A 8 26.16 -16.98 1.71
N LYS A 9 25.72 -18.24 1.85
CA LYS A 9 24.31 -18.62 1.73
C LYS A 9 23.44 -17.95 2.81
N ILE A 10 23.93 -17.88 4.05
CA ILE A 10 23.22 -17.24 5.17
C ILE A 10 23.11 -15.72 4.94
N SER A 11 24.21 -15.06 4.57
CA SER A 11 24.21 -13.62 4.27
C SER A 11 23.30 -13.30 3.09
N PHE A 12 23.30 -14.13 2.04
CA PHE A 12 22.40 -13.97 0.90
C PHE A 12 20.92 -14.12 1.31
N GLN A 13 20.59 -15.11 2.14
CA GLN A 13 19.23 -15.28 2.66
C GLN A 13 18.80 -14.12 3.56
N GLN A 14 19.69 -13.57 4.39
CA GLN A 14 19.38 -12.43 5.25
C GLN A 14 19.13 -11.14 4.47
N GLU A 15 20.00 -10.82 3.51
CA GLU A 15 19.81 -9.69 2.60
C GLU A 15 18.51 -9.82 1.79
N PHE A 16 18.23 -11.03 1.28
CA PHE A 16 17.01 -11.27 0.52
C PHE A 16 15.77 -11.19 1.40
N ALA A 17 15.80 -11.73 2.62
CA ALA A 17 14.70 -11.63 3.58
C ALA A 17 14.42 -10.17 3.98
N TYR A 18 15.47 -9.36 4.17
CA TYR A 18 15.32 -7.94 4.50
C TYR A 18 14.71 -7.13 3.32
N ARG A 19 15.22 -7.36 2.11
CA ARG A 19 14.67 -6.73 0.89
C ARG A 19 13.24 -7.19 0.60
N LEU A 20 12.94 -8.47 0.79
CA LEU A 20 11.59 -9.00 0.67
C LEU A 20 10.65 -8.38 1.69
N ASN A 21 11.05 -8.24 2.95
CA ASN A 21 10.22 -7.57 3.95
C ASN A 21 9.89 -6.12 3.55
N PHE A 22 10.87 -5.39 3.02
CA PHE A 22 10.63 -4.04 2.48
C PHE A 22 9.63 -4.06 1.32
N ILE A 23 9.81 -4.96 0.35
CA ILE A 23 8.91 -5.11 -0.81
C ILE A 23 7.51 -5.53 -0.36
N MET A 24 7.38 -6.50 0.54
CA MET A 24 6.10 -6.99 1.07
C MET A 24 5.35 -5.88 1.82
N TRP A 25 6.06 -5.05 2.59
CA TRP A 25 5.46 -3.91 3.25
C TRP A 25 4.97 -2.86 2.23
N ARG A 26 5.75 -2.59 1.17
CA ARG A 26 5.32 -1.70 0.08
C ARG A 26 4.11 -2.26 -0.68
N LEU A 27 4.15 -3.54 -1.03
CA LEU A 27 3.07 -4.25 -1.71
C LEU A 27 1.78 -4.18 -0.91
N ARG A 28 1.84 -4.39 0.41
CA ARG A 28 0.67 -4.26 1.30
C ARG A 28 0.03 -2.87 1.19
N ASN A 29 0.83 -1.81 1.21
CA ASN A 29 0.32 -0.43 1.07
C ASN A 29 -0.34 -0.21 -0.30
N VAL A 30 0.27 -0.72 -1.39
CA VAL A 30 -0.30 -0.62 -2.74
C VAL A 30 -1.62 -1.40 -2.86
N MET A 31 -1.67 -2.63 -2.34
CA MET A 31 -2.87 -3.46 -2.35
C MET A 31 -4.01 -2.81 -1.56
N GLN A 32 -3.70 -2.11 -0.46
CA GLN A 32 -4.71 -1.36 0.29
C GLN A 32 -5.35 -0.24 -0.55
N ILE A 33 -4.54 0.48 -1.33
CA ILE A 33 -5.04 1.52 -2.24
C ILE A 33 -5.91 0.90 -3.33
N PHE A 34 -5.46 -0.21 -3.94
CA PHE A 34 -6.22 -0.92 -4.95
C PHE A 34 -7.54 -1.47 -4.42
N LEU A 35 -7.56 -2.04 -3.22
CA LEU A 35 -8.79 -2.57 -2.62
C LEU A 35 -9.84 -1.46 -2.47
N VAL A 36 -9.43 -0.29 -1.98
CA VAL A 36 -10.33 0.86 -1.84
C VAL A 36 -10.78 1.37 -3.21
N PHE A 37 -9.86 1.47 -4.18
CA PHE A 37 -10.18 1.90 -5.55
C PHE A 37 -11.21 0.97 -6.21
N PHE A 38 -10.97 -0.34 -6.19
CA PHE A 38 -11.85 -1.32 -6.80
C PHE A 38 -13.19 -1.41 -6.08
N LEU A 39 -13.22 -1.35 -4.74
CA LEU A 39 -14.46 -1.31 -3.97
C LEU A 39 -15.37 -0.18 -4.43
N TRP A 40 -14.84 1.04 -4.51
CA TRP A 40 -15.63 2.18 -5.01
C TRP A 40 -15.97 2.02 -6.49
N SER A 41 -15.05 1.53 -7.31
CA SER A 41 -15.34 1.29 -8.73
C SER A 41 -16.45 0.25 -8.94
N THR A 42 -16.58 -0.75 -8.07
CA THR A 42 -17.64 -1.76 -8.08
C THR A 42 -18.99 -1.16 -7.68
N ILE A 43 -19.02 -0.32 -6.64
CA ILE A 43 -20.27 0.37 -6.22
C ILE A 43 -20.84 1.23 -7.36
N PHE A 44 -19.97 1.89 -8.13
CA PHE A 44 -20.38 2.76 -9.24
C PHE A 44 -20.56 2.02 -10.58
N SER A 45 -20.31 0.71 -10.67
CA SER A 45 -20.52 -0.02 -11.93
C SER A 45 -21.98 -0.39 -12.17
N ASP A 46 -22.79 -0.47 -11.11
CA ASP A 46 -24.20 -0.84 -11.21
C ASP A 46 -25.08 0.38 -11.49
N ASN A 47 -25.10 0.84 -12.75
CA ASN A 47 -26.04 1.78 -13.42
C ASN A 47 -26.50 3.08 -12.71
N GLN A 48 -26.03 3.36 -11.50
CA GLN A 48 -26.30 4.58 -10.75
C GLN A 48 -25.18 5.55 -11.09
N LYS A 49 -25.41 6.39 -12.11
CA LYS A 49 -24.52 7.51 -12.47
C LYS A 49 -24.22 8.42 -11.28
N GLU A 50 -25.10 8.40 -10.27
CA GLU A 50 -24.93 9.15 -9.03
C GLU A 50 -25.33 8.27 -7.83
N PHE A 51 -24.39 8.05 -6.92
CA PHE A 51 -24.63 7.41 -5.64
C PHE A 51 -24.73 8.52 -4.59
N PHE A 52 -25.91 8.70 -3.97
CA PHE A 52 -26.18 9.81 -3.04
C PHE A 52 -25.85 11.22 -3.61
N GLY A 53 -25.96 11.43 -4.93
CA GLY A 53 -25.62 12.70 -5.59
C GLY A 53 -24.11 12.89 -5.86
N TYR A 54 -23.29 11.88 -5.57
CA TYR A 54 -21.88 11.86 -5.90
C TYR A 54 -21.62 10.98 -7.12
N ASN A 55 -20.83 11.49 -8.05
CA ASN A 55 -20.29 10.73 -9.17
C ASN A 55 -19.02 9.98 -8.72
N ARG A 56 -18.69 8.88 -9.38
CA ARG A 56 -17.50 8.05 -9.18
C ARG A 56 -16.23 8.88 -9.06
N ASP A 57 -16.03 9.83 -9.96
CA ASP A 57 -14.82 10.63 -10.02
C ASP A 57 -14.67 11.54 -8.79
N LYS A 58 -15.79 12.05 -8.26
CA LYS A 58 -15.80 12.86 -7.03
C LYS A 58 -15.37 11.99 -5.84
N ILE A 59 -15.99 10.82 -5.65
CA ILE A 59 -15.67 9.95 -4.52
C ILE A 59 -14.22 9.47 -4.59
N LEU A 60 -13.76 9.01 -5.75
CA LEU A 60 -12.37 8.59 -5.91
C LEU A 60 -11.39 9.72 -5.58
N THR A 61 -11.67 10.95 -6.04
CA THR A 61 -10.84 12.13 -5.72
C THR A 61 -10.77 12.38 -4.20
N TYR A 62 -11.91 12.36 -3.50
CA TYR A 62 -11.92 12.54 -2.05
C TYR A 62 -11.16 11.43 -1.31
N VAL A 63 -11.38 10.19 -1.71
CA VAL A 63 -10.75 9.02 -1.09
C VAL A 63 -9.23 9.04 -1.31
N PHE A 64 -8.78 9.35 -2.53
CA PHE A 64 -7.35 9.54 -2.81
C PHE A 64 -6.76 10.71 -2.02
N GLY A 65 -7.47 11.84 -1.93
CA GLY A 65 -7.07 12.98 -1.12
C GLY A 65 -6.87 12.61 0.35
N ILE A 66 -7.82 11.86 0.94
CA ILE A 66 -7.71 11.36 2.32
C ILE A 66 -6.53 10.39 2.47
N LEU A 67 -6.28 9.51 1.50
CA LEU A 67 -5.13 8.60 1.53
C LEU A 67 -3.80 9.35 1.53
N ILE A 68 -3.68 10.42 0.72
CA ILE A 68 -2.49 11.29 0.69
C ILE A 68 -2.34 12.03 2.02
N LEU A 69 -3.40 12.68 2.51
CA LEU A 69 -3.40 13.39 3.79
C LEU A 69 -3.02 12.46 4.93
N ARG A 70 -3.56 11.23 4.95
CA ARG A 70 -3.22 10.21 5.93
C ARG A 70 -1.75 9.83 5.84
N ALA A 71 -1.19 9.65 4.64
CA ALA A 71 0.22 9.36 4.46
C ALA A 71 1.12 10.50 4.99
N LEU A 72 0.74 11.77 4.74
CA LEU A 72 1.44 12.95 5.24
C LEU A 72 1.38 13.02 6.78
N VAL A 73 0.18 12.86 7.37
CA VAL A 73 -0.01 12.90 8.82
C VAL A 73 0.73 11.76 9.53
N LEU A 74 0.70 10.55 8.97
CA LEU A 74 1.39 9.41 9.56
C LEU A 74 2.92 9.57 9.45
N SER A 75 3.42 10.11 8.35
CA SER A 75 4.85 10.42 8.16
C SER A 75 5.31 11.53 9.12
N ALA A 76 4.46 12.52 9.39
CA ALA A 76 4.72 13.58 10.35
C ALA A 76 4.73 13.10 11.81
N ARG A 77 4.12 11.94 12.12
CA ARG A 77 4.10 11.36 13.47
C ARG A 77 5.42 10.67 13.86
N ILE A 78 6.48 10.79 13.05
CA ILE A 78 7.82 10.30 13.41
C ILE A 78 8.52 11.37 14.26
N LYS A 79 8.05 11.58 15.50
CA LYS A 79 8.92 12.06 16.59
C LYS A 79 8.29 11.90 17.96
N LYS A 80 9.15 11.44 18.88
CA LYS A 80 9.10 11.55 20.34
C LYS A 80 8.54 10.32 21.06
N TYR A 81 9.40 9.30 21.25
CA TYR A 81 9.90 8.85 22.55
C TYR A 81 11.29 8.24 22.34
#